data_AF-A3TP27-F1
#
_entry.id   AF-A3TP27-F1
#
_cell.length_a   1.000
_cell.length_b   1.000
_cell.length_c   1.000
_cell.angle_alpha   90.00
_cell.angle_beta   90.00
_cell.angle_gamma   90.00
#
_symmetry.space_group_name_H-M   'P 1'
#
loop_
_entity.id
_entity.type
_entity.pdbx_description
1 polymer ?
#
loop_
_entity_poly.entity_id
_entity_poly.type
_entity_poly.pdbx_seq_one_letter_code
_entity_poly.pdbx_strand_id
1 'polypeptide(L)'
;MLTVPQTDPEQLLTTGQAAQLLGSSRQHVVDLCESGDLPYLTVGTHRRIRRADVEEAQQRTSRANRSDRRSRWLNIAVAGELVRDPDTVLNRARGNLERLQEKHPRGQGAMWLRQWEKLLNGPVEEVLDVLTSQTPRARELRANSPFAGVLSVKDRDEVLHAFQAQQMGGGSGS
;
A
#
# COMPACT_ATOMS: atom_id res chain seq x y z
N MET A 1 -31.87 -20.31 21.23
CA MET A 1 -31.86 -19.02 21.96
C MET A 1 -30.76 -18.18 21.32
N LEU A 2 -31.13 -17.31 20.37
CA LEU A 2 -30.17 -16.50 19.60
C LEU A 2 -29.80 -15.28 20.45
N THR A 3 -28.53 -15.18 20.84
CA THR A 3 -27.98 -13.99 21.51
C THR A 3 -27.96 -12.85 20.51
N VAL A 4 -28.93 -11.95 20.60
CA VAL A 4 -28.89 -10.66 19.91
C VAL A 4 -27.78 -9.84 20.59
N PRO A 5 -26.72 -9.41 19.89
CA PRO A 5 -25.73 -8.54 20.51
C PRO A 5 -26.42 -7.24 20.90
N GLN A 6 -26.52 -7.00 22.21
CA GLN A 6 -26.95 -5.74 22.81
C GLN A 6 -26.04 -4.65 22.23
N THR A 7 -26.57 -3.89 21.28
CA THR A 7 -25.80 -2.82 20.63
C THR A 7 -25.96 -1.59 21.50
N ASP A 8 -24.90 -1.25 22.24
CA ASP A 8 -24.90 -0.09 23.11
C ASP A 8 -25.03 1.19 22.26
N PRO A 9 -26.14 1.95 22.34
CA PRO A 9 -26.36 3.14 21.50
C PRO A 9 -25.30 4.24 21.71
N GLU A 10 -24.52 4.18 22.80
CA GLU A 10 -23.40 5.09 23.07
C GLU A 10 -22.18 4.89 22.15
N GLN A 11 -22.11 3.80 21.39
CA GLN A 11 -21.00 3.55 20.45
C GLN A 11 -21.31 3.93 18.98
N LEU A 12 -22.52 4.40 18.70
CA LEU A 12 -22.95 4.79 17.35
C LEU A 12 -22.57 6.24 17.07
N LEU A 13 -21.59 6.40 16.18
CA LEU A 13 -21.07 7.68 15.75
C LEU A 13 -21.87 8.24 14.59
N THR A 14 -22.04 9.56 14.58
CA THR A 14 -22.43 10.29 13.39
C THR A 14 -21.30 10.27 12.36
N THR A 15 -21.61 10.50 11.08
CA THR A 15 -20.58 10.65 10.04
C THR A 15 -19.57 11.76 10.36
N GLY A 16 -19.97 12.80 11.10
CA GLY A 16 -19.06 13.85 11.57
C GLY A 16 -18.07 13.37 12.64
N GLN A 17 -18.53 12.61 13.63
CA GLN A 17 -17.65 12.04 14.66
C GLN A 17 -16.73 10.96 14.07
N ALA A 18 -17.24 10.13 13.15
CA ALA A 18 -16.42 9.18 12.42
C ALA A 18 -15.34 9.88 11.57
N ALA A 19 -15.67 11.00 10.93
CA ALA A 19 -14.72 11.79 10.16
C ALA A 19 -13.59 12.35 11.04
N GLN A 20 -13.92 12.84 12.24
CA GLN A 20 -12.91 13.28 13.22
C GLN A 20 -11.99 12.14 13.65
N LEU A 21 -12.52 10.95 13.94
CA LEU A 21 -11.70 9.80 14.32
C LEU A 21 -10.80 9.32 13.17
N LEU A 22 -11.30 9.34 11.93
CA LEU A 22 -10.52 8.97 10.75
C LEU A 22 -9.54 10.07 10.31
N GLY A 23 -9.62 11.28 10.88
CA GLY A 23 -8.84 12.44 10.41
C GLY A 23 -9.19 12.82 8.97
N SER A 24 -10.44 12.66 8.55
CA SER A 24 -10.90 12.86 7.17
C SER A 24 -12.11 13.79 7.09
N SER A 25 -12.59 14.07 5.88
CA SER A 25 -13.81 14.87 5.69
C SER A 25 -15.07 14.02 5.91
N ARG A 26 -16.17 14.66 6.30
CA ARG A 26 -17.49 14.00 6.40
C ARG A 26 -17.91 13.37 5.07
N GLN A 27 -17.61 14.02 3.95
CA GLN A 27 -17.94 13.49 2.62
C GLN A 27 -17.19 12.19 2.35
N HIS A 28 -15.91 12.11 2.72
CA HIS A 28 -15.14 10.87 2.59
C HIS A 28 -15.77 9.71 3.38
N VAL A 29 -16.24 9.95 4.60
CA VAL A 29 -16.95 8.94 5.39
C VAL A 29 -18.26 8.50 4.72
N VAL A 30 -18.97 9.43 4.08
CA VAL A 30 -20.17 9.10 3.29
C VAL A 30 -19.80 8.21 2.09
N ASP A 31 -18.75 8.57 1.36
CA ASP A 31 -18.29 7.82 0.20
C ASP A 31 -17.88 6.39 0.60
N LEU A 32 -17.19 6.22 1.74
CA LEU A 32 -16.83 4.92 2.30
C LEU A 32 -18.07 4.09 2.71
N CYS A 33 -19.13 4.74 3.19
CA CYS A 33 -20.38 4.04 3.48
C CYS A 33 -21.10 3.61 2.20
N GLU A 34 -21.08 4.44 1.16
CA GLU A 34 -21.74 4.16 -0.12
C GLU A 34 -20.98 3.12 -0.96
N SER A 35 -19.64 3.11 -0.89
CA SER A 35 -18.80 2.08 -1.51
C SER A 35 -18.86 0.72 -0.78
N GLY A 36 -19.38 0.70 0.46
CA GLY A 36 -19.44 -0.48 1.31
C GLY A 36 -18.16 -0.75 2.11
N ASP A 37 -17.16 0.14 2.04
CA ASP A 37 -15.90 0.01 2.78
C ASP A 37 -16.05 0.29 4.28
N LEU A 38 -17.09 1.03 4.66
CA LEU A 38 -17.44 1.35 6.04
C LEU A 38 -18.90 0.99 6.34
N PRO A 39 -19.15 -0.09 7.11
CA PRO A 39 -20.49 -0.47 7.52
C PRO A 39 -21.22 0.66 8.24
N TYR A 40 -22.51 0.80 7.98
CA TYR A 40 -23.35 1.77 8.66
C TYR A 40 -24.78 1.24 8.86
N LEU A 41 -25.47 1.85 9.80
CA LEU A 41 -26.88 1.66 10.08
C LEU A 41 -27.62 2.95 9.75
N THR A 42 -28.88 2.83 9.34
CA THR A 42 -29.76 3.99 9.18
C THR A 42 -30.70 4.07 10.38
N VAL A 43 -30.62 5.18 11.13
CA VAL A 43 -31.52 5.47 12.25
C VAL A 43 -32.32 6.72 11.88
N GLY A 44 -33.59 6.52 11.53
CA GLY A 44 -34.42 7.55 10.89
C GLY A 44 -33.86 7.92 9.52
N THR A 45 -33.46 9.17 9.33
CA THR A 45 -32.87 9.68 8.08
C THR A 45 -31.33 9.74 8.14
N HIS A 46 -30.72 9.44 9.30
CA HIS A 46 -29.30 9.64 9.52
C HIS A 46 -28.52 8.33 9.56
N ARG A 47 -27.35 8.32 8.89
CA ARG A 47 -26.35 7.26 9.02
C ARG A 47 -25.73 7.28 10.42
N ARG A 48 -25.52 6.09 10.98
CA ARG A 48 -24.87 5.80 12.25
C ARG A 48 -23.84 4.71 12.04
N ILE A 49 -22.62 4.94 12.49
CA ILE A 49 -21.47 4.07 12.23
C ILE A 49 -20.96 3.58 13.58
N ARG A 50 -20.70 2.28 13.75
CA ARG A 50 -20.15 1.80 15.02
C ARG A 50 -18.71 2.28 15.15
N ARG A 51 -18.33 2.76 16.33
CA ARG A 51 -16.94 3.16 16.63
C ARG A 51 -15.93 2.08 16.23
N ALA A 52 -16.21 0.81 16.55
CA ALA A 52 -15.35 -0.32 16.20
C ALA A 52 -15.09 -0.43 14.68
N ASP A 53 -16.12 -0.21 13.85
CA ASP A 53 -15.99 -0.25 12.38
C ASP A 53 -15.13 0.90 11.87
N VAL A 54 -15.23 2.09 12.49
CA VAL A 54 -14.38 3.24 12.18
C VAL A 54 -12.92 2.97 12.53
N GLU A 55 -12.66 2.43 13.72
CA GLU A 55 -11.32 2.09 14.20
C GLU A 55 -10.69 0.99 13.34
N GLU A 56 -11.46 -0.02 12.93
CA GLU A 56 -10.99 -1.03 12.00
C GLU A 56 -10.63 -0.44 10.63
N ALA A 57 -11.47 0.46 10.08
CA ALA A 57 -11.16 1.15 8.84
C ALA A 57 -9.87 2.00 8.97
N GLN A 58 -9.69 2.70 10.09
CA GLN A 58 -8.47 3.47 10.37
C GLN A 58 -7.22 2.56 10.39
N GLN A 59 -7.32 1.42 11.06
CA GLN A 59 -6.24 0.44 11.15
C GLN A 59 -5.92 -0.16 9.79
N ARG A 60 -6.94 -0.48 8.97
CA ARG A 60 -6.76 -0.99 7.60
C ARG A 60 -5.99 0.02 6.74
N THR A 61 -6.41 1.29 6.72
CA THR A 61 -5.73 2.35 5.97
C THR A 61 -4.30 2.57 6.45
N SER A 62 -4.08 2.59 7.77
CA SER A 62 -2.74 2.75 8.36
C SER A 62 -1.81 1.61 7.98
N ARG A 63 -2.31 0.36 7.99
CA ARG A 63 -1.54 -0.84 7.56
C ARG A 63 -1.21 -0.77 6.07
N ALA A 64 -2.17 -0.39 5.22
CA ALA A 64 -1.95 -0.23 3.79
C ALA A 64 -0.87 0.82 3.50
N ASN A 65 -0.94 1.98 4.17
CA ASN A 65 0.07 3.04 4.04
C ASN A 65 1.46 2.58 4.53
N ARG A 66 1.52 1.84 5.64
CA ARG A 66 2.79 1.26 6.12
C ARG A 66 3.37 0.27 5.12
N SER A 67 2.53 -0.57 4.51
CA SER A 67 2.95 -1.54 3.50
C SER A 67 3.52 -0.86 2.26
N ASP A 68 2.85 0.18 1.73
CA ASP A 68 3.35 0.94 0.59
C ASP A 68 4.67 1.65 0.92
N ARG A 69 4.77 2.31 2.08
CA ARG A 69 6.02 2.93 2.54
C ARG A 69 7.15 1.92 2.66
N ARG A 70 6.87 0.71 3.20
CA ARG A 70 7.84 -0.39 3.31
C ARG A 70 8.30 -0.86 1.93
N SER A 71 7.36 -1.06 1.00
CA SER A 71 7.64 -1.46 -0.37
C SER A 71 8.52 -0.43 -1.07
N ARG A 72 8.17 0.86 -0.98
CA ARG A 72 8.97 1.96 -1.53
C ARG A 72 10.37 2.00 -0.92
N TRP A 73 10.50 1.85 0.40
CA TRP A 73 11.81 1.83 1.08
C TRP A 73 12.74 0.73 0.55
N LEU A 74 12.20 -0.48 0.35
CA LEU A 74 12.94 -1.57 -0.29
C LEU A 74 13.35 -1.23 -1.74
N ASN A 75 12.44 -0.66 -2.53
CA ASN A 75 12.72 -0.31 -3.92
C ASN A 75 13.72 0.85 -4.04
N ILE A 76 13.79 1.76 -3.07
CA ILE A 76 14.85 2.78 -2.99
C ILE A 76 16.22 2.12 -2.78
N ALA A 77 16.32 1.09 -1.93
CA ALA A 77 17.57 0.34 -1.78
C ALA A 77 17.96 -0.43 -3.06
N VAL A 78 16.97 -1.02 -3.75
CA VAL A 78 17.17 -1.61 -5.09
C VAL A 78 17.67 -0.56 -6.09
N ALA A 79 17.13 0.67 -6.07
CA ALA A 79 17.61 1.74 -6.93
C ALA A 79 19.07 2.09 -6.64
N GLY A 80 19.50 2.05 -5.37
CA GLY A 80 20.90 2.20 -5.00
C GLY A 80 21.81 1.10 -5.55
N GLU A 81 21.34 -0.15 -5.61
CA GLU A 81 22.06 -1.24 -6.28
C GLU A 81 22.09 -1.05 -7.80
N LEU A 82 20.97 -0.65 -8.40
CA LEU A 82 20.84 -0.39 -9.83
C LEU A 82 21.81 0.69 -10.32
N VAL A 83 22.04 1.75 -9.52
CA VAL A 83 23.03 2.79 -9.85
C VAL A 83 24.46 2.27 -9.75
N ARG A 84 24.74 1.33 -8.84
CA ARG A 84 26.09 0.78 -8.63
C ARG A 84 26.48 -0.28 -9.65
N ASP A 85 25.54 -1.16 -10.02
CA ASP A 85 25.75 -2.25 -10.99
C ASP A 85 24.50 -2.43 -11.87
N PRO A 86 24.33 -1.56 -12.89
CA PRO A 86 23.12 -1.55 -13.70
C PRO A 86 22.93 -2.85 -14.51
N ASP A 87 24.01 -3.38 -15.08
CA ASP A 87 23.93 -4.55 -15.96
C ASP A 87 23.47 -5.80 -15.21
N THR A 88 24.08 -6.09 -14.06
CA THR A 88 23.69 -7.25 -13.24
C THR A 88 22.24 -7.13 -12.75
N VAL A 89 21.85 -5.96 -12.26
CA VAL A 89 20.51 -5.73 -11.72
C VAL A 89 19.44 -5.83 -12.82
N LEU A 90 19.66 -5.19 -13.97
CA LEU A 90 18.72 -5.21 -15.08
C LEU A 90 18.61 -6.61 -15.69
N ASN A 91 19.70 -7.36 -15.83
CA ASN A 91 19.65 -8.74 -16.32
C ASN A 91 18.88 -9.66 -15.37
N ARG A 92 19.09 -9.53 -14.05
CA ARG A 92 18.29 -10.26 -13.06
C ARG A 92 16.80 -9.87 -13.13
N ALA A 93 16.50 -8.58 -13.25
CA ALA A 93 15.13 -8.09 -13.34
C ALA A 93 14.42 -8.62 -14.60
N ARG A 94 15.08 -8.61 -15.76
CA ARG A 94 14.53 -9.18 -17.02
C ARG A 94 14.23 -10.67 -16.88
N GLY A 95 15.17 -11.46 -16.36
CA GLY A 95 14.92 -12.90 -16.13
C GLY A 95 13.83 -13.18 -15.10
N ASN A 96 13.66 -12.33 -14.08
CA ASN A 96 12.52 -12.41 -13.18
C ASN A 96 11.20 -12.07 -13.87
N LEU A 97 11.21 -11.03 -14.71
CA LEU A 97 10.03 -10.57 -15.44
C LEU A 97 9.52 -11.66 -16.39
N GLU A 98 10.40 -12.33 -17.13
CA GLU A 98 10.03 -13.46 -18.00
C GLU A 98 9.30 -14.55 -17.21
N ARG A 99 9.87 -14.99 -16.08
CA ARG A 99 9.23 -15.99 -15.19
C ARG A 99 7.89 -15.52 -14.64
N LEU A 100 7.72 -14.23 -14.36
CA LEU A 100 6.46 -13.66 -13.88
C LEU A 100 5.41 -13.61 -14.99
N GLN A 101 5.81 -13.25 -16.21
CA GLN A 101 4.93 -13.20 -17.38
C GLN A 101 4.42 -14.59 -17.76
N GLU A 102 5.28 -15.62 -17.70
CA GLU A 102 4.89 -17.02 -17.92
C GLU A 102 3.81 -17.49 -16.92
N LYS A 103 3.97 -17.14 -15.63
CA LYS A 103 3.02 -17.50 -14.57
C LYS A 103 1.72 -16.70 -14.63
N HIS A 104 1.77 -15.49 -15.17
CA HIS A 104 0.65 -14.55 -15.19
C HIS A 104 0.41 -13.98 -16.60
N PRO A 105 -0.03 -14.82 -17.57
CA PRO A 105 -0.13 -14.41 -18.97
C PRO A 105 -1.29 -13.43 -19.25
N ARG A 106 -2.27 -13.31 -18.34
CA ARG A 106 -3.50 -12.50 -18.53
C ARG A 106 -3.92 -11.78 -17.25
N GLY A 107 -4.85 -10.83 -17.38
CA GLY A 107 -5.42 -10.04 -16.29
C GLY A 107 -4.65 -8.76 -15.97
N GLN A 108 -5.01 -8.11 -14.85
CA GLN A 108 -4.41 -6.83 -14.45
C GLN A 108 -2.91 -6.96 -14.15
N GLY A 109 -2.47 -8.06 -13.53
CA GLY A 109 -1.05 -8.34 -13.30
C GLY A 109 -0.24 -8.34 -14.59
N ALA A 110 -0.73 -9.03 -15.63
CA ALA A 110 -0.08 -9.06 -16.94
C ALA A 110 0.06 -7.67 -17.59
N MET A 111 -0.88 -6.76 -17.32
CA MET A 111 -0.79 -5.36 -17.78
C MET A 111 0.38 -4.61 -17.12
N TRP A 112 0.57 -4.78 -15.81
CA TRP A 112 1.72 -4.19 -15.11
C TRP A 112 3.05 -4.80 -15.53
N LEU A 113 3.09 -6.12 -15.76
CA LEU A 113 4.30 -6.78 -16.26
C LEU A 113 4.71 -6.27 -17.66
N ARG A 114 3.76 -6.00 -18.56
CA ARG A 114 4.07 -5.34 -19.85
C ARG A 114 4.59 -3.91 -19.69
N GLN A 115 4.10 -3.17 -18.69
CA GLN A 115 4.66 -1.84 -18.39
C GLN A 115 6.10 -1.95 -17.88
N TRP A 116 6.40 -2.95 -17.04
CA TRP A 116 7.77 -3.23 -16.61
C TRP A 116 8.68 -3.62 -17.76
N GLU A 117 8.21 -4.45 -18.70
CA GLU A 117 8.96 -4.80 -19.91
C GLU A 117 9.35 -3.55 -20.71
N LYS A 118 8.39 -2.64 -20.93
CA LYS A 118 8.67 -1.37 -21.61
C LYS A 118 9.72 -0.54 -20.87
N LEU A 119 9.62 -0.43 -19.54
CA LEU A 119 10.57 0.32 -18.72
C LEU A 119 11.98 -0.30 -18.78
N LEU A 120 12.09 -1.63 -18.66
CA LEU A 120 13.38 -2.34 -18.68
C LEU A 120 14.06 -2.33 -20.07
N ASN A 121 13.30 -2.05 -21.13
CA ASN A 121 13.81 -1.85 -22.49
C ASN A 121 14.07 -0.37 -22.82
N GLY A 122 13.78 0.54 -21.89
CA GLY A 122 13.98 1.98 -22.02
C GLY A 122 15.18 2.49 -21.22
N PRO A 123 15.25 3.82 -21.01
CA PRO A 123 16.27 4.46 -20.19
C PRO A 123 16.21 4.00 -18.72
N VAL A 124 17.39 3.84 -18.10
CA VAL A 124 17.49 3.39 -16.69
C VAL A 124 16.88 4.41 -15.72
N GLU A 125 16.87 5.68 -16.09
CA GLU A 125 16.29 6.77 -15.33
C GLU A 125 14.79 6.59 -15.12
N GLU A 126 14.06 6.07 -16.12
CA GLU A 126 12.62 5.79 -15.97
C GLU A 126 12.35 4.68 -14.94
N VAL A 127 13.27 3.70 -14.85
CA VAL A 127 13.22 2.65 -13.83
C VAL A 127 13.46 3.25 -12.44
N LEU A 128 14.48 4.10 -12.30
CA LEU A 128 14.81 4.78 -11.04
C LEU A 128 13.66 5.66 -10.55
N ASP A 129 12.99 6.37 -11.45
CA ASP A 129 11.82 7.19 -11.14
C ASP A 129 10.69 6.33 -10.55
N VAL A 130 10.38 5.19 -11.16
CA VAL A 130 9.32 4.28 -10.68
C VAL A 130 9.68 3.68 -9.32
N LEU A 131 10.92 3.24 -9.12
CA LEU A 131 11.38 2.66 -7.87
C LEU A 131 11.28 3.64 -6.69
N THR A 132 11.44 4.94 -6.96
CA THR A 132 11.54 5.98 -5.93
C THR A 132 10.29 6.88 -5.81
N SER A 133 9.38 6.89 -6.77
CA SER A 133 8.21 7.79 -6.82
C SER A 133 7.10 7.45 -5.80
N GLN A 134 6.24 8.42 -5.47
CA GLN A 134 5.04 8.22 -4.63
C GLN A 134 3.74 8.19 -5.43
N THR A 135 3.82 8.26 -6.77
CA THR A 135 2.61 8.30 -7.59
C THR A 135 1.81 6.99 -7.47
N PRO A 136 0.47 7.03 -7.60
CA PRO A 136 -0.36 5.83 -7.58
C PRO A 136 0.12 4.76 -8.59
N ARG A 137 0.50 5.19 -9.80
CA ARG A 137 1.06 4.30 -10.83
C ARG A 137 2.35 3.62 -10.37
N ALA A 138 3.27 4.37 -9.75
CA ALA A 138 4.53 3.80 -9.27
C ALA A 138 4.31 2.81 -8.11
N ARG A 139 3.32 3.06 -7.25
CA ARG A 139 2.89 2.12 -6.21
C ARG A 139 2.42 0.79 -6.81
N GLU A 140 1.57 0.82 -7.83
CA GLU A 140 1.10 -0.39 -8.52
C GLU A 140 2.23 -1.15 -9.22
N LEU A 141 3.14 -0.41 -9.87
CA LEU A 141 4.33 -1.02 -10.49
C LEU A 141 5.22 -1.68 -9.43
N ARG A 142 5.51 -1.03 -8.30
CA ARG A 142 6.30 -1.63 -7.21
C ARG A 142 5.64 -2.85 -6.58
N ALA A 143 4.30 -2.89 -6.51
CA ALA A 143 3.58 -4.08 -6.05
C ALA A 143 3.79 -5.29 -6.96
N ASN A 144 4.12 -5.05 -8.25
CA ASN A 144 4.40 -6.05 -9.27
C ASN A 144 5.87 -6.03 -9.72
N SER A 145 6.79 -5.69 -8.80
CA SER A 145 8.20 -5.43 -9.11
C SER A 145 8.97 -6.69 -9.55
N PRO A 146 9.74 -6.64 -10.67
CA PRO A 146 10.60 -7.75 -11.10
C PRO A 146 11.96 -7.78 -10.39
N PHE A 147 12.21 -6.93 -9.38
CA PHE A 147 13.51 -6.82 -8.72
C PHE A 147 13.70 -7.78 -7.53
N ALA A 148 12.90 -8.84 -7.45
CA ALA A 148 13.03 -9.85 -6.42
C ALA A 148 14.44 -10.46 -6.40
N GLY A 149 15.05 -10.52 -5.21
CA GLY A 149 16.39 -11.09 -5.02
C GLY A 149 17.54 -10.22 -5.53
N VAL A 150 17.30 -8.97 -5.96
CA VAL A 150 18.40 -8.03 -6.26
C VAL A 150 19.22 -7.73 -5.01
N LEU A 151 18.53 -7.39 -3.91
CA LEU A 151 19.17 -7.31 -2.59
C LEU A 151 19.43 -8.71 -2.05
N SER A 152 20.59 -8.91 -1.43
CA SER A 152 20.83 -10.12 -0.65
C SER A 152 19.84 -10.20 0.52
N VAL A 153 19.65 -11.39 1.09
CA VAL A 153 18.77 -11.56 2.27
C VAL A 153 19.23 -10.67 3.41
N LYS A 154 20.54 -10.60 3.64
CA LYS A 154 21.15 -9.75 4.66
C LYS A 154 20.85 -8.27 4.42
N ASP A 155 21.14 -7.75 3.23
CA ASP A 155 20.91 -6.33 2.92
C ASP A 155 19.43 -5.97 3.00
N ARG A 156 18.56 -6.86 2.52
CA ARG A 156 17.12 -6.69 2.61
C ARG A 156 16.67 -6.58 4.07
N ASP A 157 17.20 -7.42 4.95
CA ASP A 157 16.86 -7.38 6.37
C ASP A 157 17.39 -6.11 7.03
N GLU A 158 18.63 -5.69 6.74
CA GLU A 158 19.19 -4.41 7.22
C GLU A 158 18.34 -3.21 6.80
N VAL A 159 17.94 -3.15 5.53
CA VAL A 159 17.06 -2.11 4.98
C VAL A 159 15.71 -2.08 5.70
N LEU A 160 15.14 -3.24 6.03
CA LEU A 160 13.86 -3.35 6.74
C LEU A 160 13.95 -3.00 8.22
N HIS A 161 15.09 -3.28 8.87
CA HIS A 161 15.36 -2.83 10.24
C HIS A 161 15.49 -1.30 10.28
N ALA A 162 16.22 -0.71 9.34
CA ALA A 162 16.35 0.75 9.22
C ALA A 162 14.98 1.44 9.02
N PHE A 163 14.10 0.87 8.19
CA PHE A 163 12.74 1.37 8.01
C PHE A 163 11.91 1.35 9.30
N GLN A 164 12.06 0.31 10.13
CA GLN A 164 11.36 0.21 11.41
C GLN A 164 11.88 1.24 12.40
N ALA A 165 13.20 1.41 12.51
CA ALA A 165 13.82 2.42 13.37
C ALA A 165 13.36 3.85 13.00
N GLN A 166 13.33 4.19 11.72
CA GLN A 166 12.83 5.49 11.23
C GLN A 166 11.35 5.74 11.56
N GLN A 167 10.50 4.70 11.52
CA GLN A 167 9.10 4.84 11.92
C GLN A 167 8.93 5.13 13.41
N MET A 168 9.76 4.52 14.27
CA MET A 168 9.67 4.71 15.72
C MET A 168 10.22 6.06 16.17
N GLY A 169 11.25 6.59 15.49
CA GLY A 169 11.84 7.89 15.81
C GLY A 169 11.03 9.10 15.34
N GLY A 170 10.10 8.94 14.40
CA GLY A 170 9.27 10.04 13.87
C GLY A 170 7.95 10.29 14.62
N GLY A 171 7.62 9.51 15.64
CA GLY A 171 6.35 9.59 16.37
C GLY A 171 6.36 10.47 17.63
N SER A 172 7.49 11.10 17.96
CA SER A 172 7.68 11.86 19.22
C SER A 172 7.61 13.38 19.06
N GLY A 173 7.08 13.89 17.95
CA GLY A 173 6.98 15.33 17.73
C GLY A 173 5.83 15.71 16.82
N SER A 174 4.63 15.84 17.39
CA SER A 174 3.55 16.76 16.99
C SER A 174 2.40 16.65 17.98
#